data_AF-R7V9A9-F1
#
_entry.id   AF-R7V9A9-F1
#
_cell.length_a   1.000
_cell.length_b   1.000
_cell.length_c   1.000
_cell.angle_alpha   90.00
_cell.angle_beta   90.00
_cell.angle_gamma   90.00
#
_symmetry.space_group_name_H-M   'P 1'
#
loop_
_entity.id
_entity.type
_entity.pdbx_description
1 polymer ?
#
loop_
_entity_poly.entity_id
_entity_poly.type
_entity_poly.pdbx_seq_one_letter_code
_entity_poly.pdbx_strand_id
1 'polypeptide(L)'
;MGKKQHQKDKLYLTCTEWTEFYGGKKKDNKDRSAFKRLPFYCCSLSFQPFEHPYCTAEEGVIFDLVNIVPFLKKYGVNPVSGKKMIAKDLVKLNFHKNITGKFHCPVTFRIFNENTHIVAVRSTGNVYSYEAVERLNIKANFWRDLLNDEPFTRKELITIQDPTSLEKFNLQSFYHLRKKLKVVDEEEEEAKKDSRYHLRHVNSEAASALNELDATYKAPVRLEIIIAVI
;
A
#
# COMPACT_ATOMS: atom_id res chain seq x y z
N MET A 1 -61.05 -6.98 10.11
CA MET A 1 -60.40 -7.62 11.29
C MET A 1 -59.09 -8.27 10.82
N GLY A 2 -57.96 -7.57 10.95
CA GLY A 2 -56.68 -7.99 10.37
C GLY A 2 -55.94 -8.99 11.25
N LYS A 3 -55.65 -10.20 10.73
CA LYS A 3 -55.01 -11.34 11.42
C LYS A 3 -53.56 -11.12 11.90
N LYS A 4 -53.05 -9.88 11.98
CA LYS A 4 -51.65 -9.55 12.32
C LYS A 4 -51.48 -8.44 13.35
N GLN A 5 -52.56 -8.03 14.03
CA GLN A 5 -52.52 -6.88 14.95
C GLN A 5 -51.65 -7.14 16.20
N HIS A 6 -51.56 -8.38 16.68
CA HIS A 6 -50.80 -8.76 17.89
C HIS A 6 -49.42 -9.38 17.62
N GLN A 7 -48.87 -9.24 16.41
CA GLN A 7 -47.59 -9.88 16.11
C GLN A 7 -46.39 -9.26 16.87
N LYS A 8 -46.58 -8.04 17.40
CA LYS A 8 -45.61 -7.25 18.17
C LYS A 8 -45.76 -7.38 19.69
N ASP A 9 -46.85 -7.98 20.17
CA ASP A 9 -47.11 -8.17 21.61
C ASP A 9 -46.55 -9.53 22.07
N LYS A 10 -45.23 -9.68 22.04
CA LYS A 10 -44.55 -10.90 22.47
C LYS A 10 -43.68 -10.59 23.70
N LEU A 11 -43.66 -11.52 24.66
CA LEU A 11 -42.84 -11.40 25.86
C LEU A 11 -41.33 -11.59 25.60
N TYR A 12 -40.95 -11.93 24.36
CA TYR A 12 -39.58 -12.11 23.93
C TYR A 12 -39.30 -11.22 22.71
N LEU A 13 -38.06 -10.74 22.61
CA LEU A 13 -37.59 -9.98 21.46
C LEU A 13 -37.44 -10.89 20.24
N THR A 14 -38.11 -10.56 19.15
CA THR A 14 -37.90 -11.24 17.87
C THR A 14 -36.59 -10.80 17.22
N CYS A 15 -36.05 -11.64 16.33
CA CYS A 15 -34.83 -11.29 15.58
C CYS A 15 -34.98 -9.95 14.85
N THR A 16 -36.14 -9.70 14.25
CA THR A 16 -36.48 -8.43 13.58
C THR A 16 -36.48 -7.26 14.55
N GLU A 17 -37.12 -7.39 15.71
CA GLU A 17 -37.17 -6.32 16.72
C GLU A 17 -35.79 -6.02 17.33
N TRP A 18 -34.98 -7.06 17.51
CA TRP A 18 -33.59 -6.93 17.94
C TRP A 18 -32.75 -6.21 16.87
N THR A 19 -32.89 -6.52 15.59
CA THR A 19 -32.13 -5.82 14.54
C THR A 19 -32.58 -4.38 14.26
N GLU A 20 -33.85 -4.05 14.45
CA GLU A 20 -34.42 -2.77 13.99
C GLU A 20 -34.67 -1.76 15.12
N PHE A 21 -35.08 -2.21 16.31
CA PHE A 21 -35.57 -1.30 17.36
C PHE A 21 -34.70 -1.32 18.63
N TYR A 22 -34.36 -2.50 19.15
CA TYR A 22 -33.81 -2.61 20.52
C TYR A 22 -32.38 -3.16 20.62
N GLY A 23 -31.88 -3.87 19.62
CA GLY A 23 -30.50 -4.36 19.62
C GLY A 23 -29.53 -3.25 19.23
N GLY A 24 -28.64 -2.89 20.14
CA GLY A 24 -27.69 -1.76 19.98
C GLY A 24 -26.68 -1.89 18.83
N LYS A 25 -26.66 -3.00 18.07
CA LYS A 25 -25.79 -3.16 16.91
C LYS A 25 -26.45 -2.60 15.67
N LYS A 26 -26.24 -1.29 15.42
CA LYS A 26 -26.56 -0.63 14.15
C LYS A 26 -25.94 -1.45 13.01
N LYS A 27 -26.67 -1.63 11.89
CA LYS A 27 -26.12 -2.23 10.67
C LYS A 27 -24.80 -1.51 10.37
N ASP A 28 -23.74 -2.29 10.30
CA ASP A 28 -22.40 -1.80 10.02
C ASP A 28 -22.48 -1.10 8.66
N ASN A 29 -22.48 0.24 8.68
CA ASN A 29 -22.44 1.01 7.45
C ASN A 29 -21.07 0.69 6.86
N LYS A 30 -21.02 -0.23 5.89
CA LYS A 30 -19.78 -0.58 5.18
C LYS A 30 -19.13 0.65 4.54
N ASP A 31 -19.89 1.73 4.35
CA ASP A 31 -19.46 3.03 3.84
C ASP A 31 -18.93 4.00 4.93
N ARG A 32 -19.01 3.62 6.21
CA ARG A 32 -18.31 4.28 7.31
C ARG A 32 -17.09 3.47 7.76
N SER A 33 -16.37 2.84 6.83
CA SER A 33 -14.96 2.58 7.06
C SER A 33 -14.33 3.95 7.34
N ALA A 34 -13.98 4.20 8.61
CA ALA A 34 -13.43 5.47 9.03
C ALA A 34 -12.27 5.82 8.08
N PHE A 35 -12.36 6.97 7.40
CA PHE A 35 -11.32 7.44 6.50
C PHE A 35 -9.98 7.44 7.27
N LYS A 36 -9.16 6.43 7.00
CA LYS A 36 -7.84 6.26 7.63
C LYS A 36 -6.83 6.73 6.62
N ARG A 37 -6.38 7.97 6.82
CA ARG A 37 -5.31 8.58 6.03
C ARG A 37 -3.99 7.91 6.36
N LEU A 38 -3.25 7.49 5.33
CA LEU A 38 -1.87 7.08 5.50
C LEU A 38 -1.00 8.33 5.82
N PRO A 39 -0.22 8.33 6.91
CA PRO A 39 0.71 9.40 7.19
C PRO A 39 1.76 9.55 6.08
N PHE A 40 2.25 10.76 5.86
CA PHE A 40 3.22 11.03 4.78
C PHE A 40 4.56 10.32 4.98
N TYR A 41 4.90 9.94 6.22
CA TYR A 41 6.15 9.25 6.54
C TYR A 41 6.08 7.72 6.33
N CYS A 42 4.92 7.19 5.93
CA CYS A 42 4.74 5.76 5.72
C CYS A 42 4.77 5.38 4.24
N CYS A 43 5.30 4.19 3.96
CA CYS A 43 5.26 3.57 2.65
C CYS A 43 3.84 3.10 2.30
N SER A 44 3.40 3.36 1.07
CA SER A 44 2.05 2.99 0.59
C SER A 44 1.87 1.50 0.27
N LEU A 45 2.93 0.69 0.39
CA LEU A 45 2.89 -0.76 0.18
C LEU A 45 3.03 -1.54 1.50
N SER A 46 3.99 -1.18 2.35
CA SER A 46 4.23 -1.86 3.64
C SER A 46 3.46 -1.23 4.81
N PHE A 47 2.94 0.00 4.65
CA PHE A 47 2.31 0.80 5.72
C PHE A 47 3.22 1.10 6.92
N GLN A 48 4.51 0.84 6.79
CA GLN A 48 5.53 1.13 7.79
C GLN A 48 6.22 2.46 7.47
N PRO A 49 6.83 3.12 8.47
CA PRO A 49 7.70 4.27 8.23
C PRO A 49 8.79 3.92 7.21
N PHE A 50 9.03 4.80 6.24
CA PHE A 50 10.07 4.56 5.24
C PHE A 50 11.48 4.81 5.79
N GLU A 51 12.46 4.09 5.26
CA GLU A 51 13.89 4.36 5.49
C GLU A 51 14.52 5.01 4.25
N HIS A 52 14.21 4.47 3.07
CA HIS A 52 14.66 4.97 1.78
C HIS A 52 13.45 5.42 0.94
N PRO A 53 12.97 6.66 1.14
CA PRO A 53 11.76 7.12 0.47
C PRO A 53 12.01 7.37 -1.01
N TYR A 54 11.17 6.76 -1.83
CA TYR A 54 11.03 7.04 -3.26
C TYR A 54 9.60 7.44 -3.54
N CYS A 55 9.37 8.24 -4.56
CA CYS A 55 8.03 8.55 -5.02
C CYS A 55 7.85 8.32 -6.52
N THR A 56 6.59 8.09 -6.90
CA THR A 56 6.20 8.08 -8.31
C THR A 56 6.23 9.49 -8.87
N ALA A 57 6.84 9.69 -10.03
CA ALA A 57 6.97 11.03 -10.61
C ALA A 57 5.64 11.69 -11.01
N GLU A 58 4.62 10.91 -11.39
CA GLU A 58 3.31 11.44 -11.81
C GLU A 58 2.41 11.76 -10.62
N GLU A 59 2.23 10.77 -9.75
CA GLU A 59 1.22 10.84 -8.69
C GLU A 59 1.82 11.33 -7.38
N GLY A 60 3.14 11.26 -7.15
CA GLY A 60 3.74 11.64 -5.87
C GLY A 60 3.34 10.73 -4.70
N VAL A 61 3.10 9.44 -4.95
CA VAL A 61 2.87 8.43 -3.90
C VAL A 61 4.22 7.95 -3.38
N ILE A 62 4.35 7.86 -2.05
CA ILE A 62 5.60 7.46 -1.40
C ILE A 62 5.65 5.95 -1.21
N PHE A 63 6.79 5.39 -1.57
CA PHE A 63 7.16 4.01 -1.35
C PHE A 63 8.56 3.93 -0.74
N ASP A 64 8.86 2.79 -0.15
CA ASP A 64 10.20 2.45 0.28
C ASP A 64 10.88 1.57 -0.77
N LEU A 65 12.17 1.80 -1.03
CA LEU A 65 12.93 1.15 -2.10
C LEU A 65 12.90 -0.38 -1.96
N VAL A 66 13.10 -0.88 -0.74
CA VAL A 66 13.15 -2.32 -0.42
C VAL A 66 11.86 -3.01 -0.82
N ASN A 67 10.74 -2.32 -0.67
CA ASN A 67 9.40 -2.87 -0.89
C ASN A 67 8.92 -2.69 -2.35
N ILE A 68 9.20 -1.54 -2.97
CA ILE A 68 8.67 -1.23 -4.31
C ILE A 68 9.41 -1.96 -5.42
N VAL A 69 10.72 -2.15 -5.30
CA VAL A 69 11.53 -2.78 -6.35
C VAL A 69 11.11 -4.23 -6.60
N PRO A 70 10.95 -5.10 -5.57
CA PRO A 70 10.40 -6.44 -5.74
C PRO A 70 8.99 -6.44 -6.34
N PHE A 71 8.12 -5.51 -5.91
CA PHE A 71 6.76 -5.40 -6.43
C PHE A 71 6.74 -5.09 -7.93
N LEU A 72 7.58 -4.16 -8.38
CA LEU A 72 7.69 -3.80 -9.79
C LEU A 72 8.28 -4.91 -10.65
N LYS A 73 9.24 -5.67 -10.14
CA LYS A 73 9.79 -6.84 -10.84
C LYS A 73 8.70 -7.91 -11.08
N LYS A 74 7.83 -8.14 -10.09
CA LYS A 74 6.78 -9.17 -10.18
C LYS A 74 5.57 -8.75 -11.01
N TYR A 75 5.10 -7.52 -10.85
CA TYR A 75 3.82 -7.09 -11.44
C TYR A 75 3.93 -5.97 -12.48
N GLY A 76 5.00 -5.18 -12.49
CA GLY A 76 5.19 -4.07 -13.45
C GLY A 76 4.10 -2.98 -13.40
N VAL A 77 3.41 -2.83 -12.26
CA VAL A 77 2.31 -1.88 -12.06
C VAL A 77 2.46 -1.11 -10.76
N ASN A 78 1.84 0.07 -10.69
CA ASN A 78 1.78 0.90 -9.51
C ASN A 78 0.85 0.26 -8.46
N PRO A 79 1.32 0.03 -7.21
CA PRO A 79 0.51 -0.57 -6.15
C PRO A 79 -0.77 0.21 -5.80
N VAL A 80 -0.79 1.52 -6.02
CA VAL A 80 -1.92 2.39 -5.66
C VAL A 80 -2.87 2.56 -6.83
N SER A 81 -2.39 3.06 -7.98
CA SER A 81 -3.25 3.36 -9.14
C SER A 81 -3.48 2.17 -10.09
N GLY A 82 -2.60 1.16 -10.08
CA GLY A 82 -2.66 0.02 -11.01
C GLY A 82 -2.21 0.34 -12.44
N LYS A 83 -1.69 1.55 -12.69
CA LYS A 83 -1.06 1.90 -13.98
C LYS A 83 0.27 1.16 -14.16
N LYS A 84 0.67 0.89 -15.40
CA LYS A 84 2.00 0.33 -15.69
C LYS A 84 3.07 1.35 -15.29
N MET A 85 4.12 0.90 -14.61
CA MET A 85 5.23 1.75 -14.23
C MET A 85 6.53 0.96 -14.18
N ILE A 86 7.65 1.65 -14.44
CA ILE A 86 8.99 1.06 -14.45
C ILE A 86 9.78 1.62 -13.26
N ALA A 87 10.80 0.89 -12.80
CA ALA A 87 11.67 1.35 -11.71
C ALA A 87 12.38 2.69 -11.99
N LYS A 88 12.56 3.06 -13.26
CA LYS A 88 13.16 4.34 -13.68
C LYS A 88 12.26 5.56 -13.41
N ASP A 89 10.96 5.34 -13.26
CA ASP A 89 9.98 6.41 -13.01
C ASP A 89 9.90 6.78 -11.52
N LEU A 90 10.68 6.09 -10.69
CA LEU A 90 10.83 6.38 -9.27
C LEU A 90 11.86 7.49 -9.06
N VAL A 91 11.48 8.46 -8.24
CA VAL A 91 12.31 9.60 -7.85
C VAL A 91 12.70 9.41 -6.40
N LYS A 92 13.99 9.48 -6.10
CA LYS A 92 14.49 9.44 -4.72
C LYS A 92 14.05 10.72 -3.99
N LEU A 93 13.52 10.61 -2.78
CA LEU A 93 13.17 11.76 -1.97
C LEU A 93 14.21 12.03 -0.88
N ASN A 94 14.55 13.31 -0.70
CA ASN A 94 15.44 13.78 0.35
C ASN A 94 14.63 14.58 1.38
N PHE A 95 14.36 13.96 2.53
CA PHE A 95 13.70 14.62 3.65
C PHE A 95 14.73 15.13 4.67
N HIS A 96 14.52 16.36 5.16
CA HIS A 96 15.35 16.95 6.20
C HIS A 96 14.73 16.75 7.57
N LYS A 97 15.56 16.34 8.55
CA LYS A 97 15.16 16.16 9.95
C LYS A 97 15.80 17.24 10.82
N ASN A 98 15.04 17.76 11.77
CA ASN A 98 15.54 18.66 12.80
C ASN A 98 16.38 17.88 13.82
N ILE A 99 17.04 18.61 14.72
CA ILE A 99 17.80 18.04 15.86
C ILE A 99 16.92 17.11 16.71
N THR A 100 15.61 17.39 16.79
CA THR A 100 14.60 16.57 17.49
C THR A 100 14.11 15.36 16.70
N GLY A 101 14.66 15.08 15.51
CA GLY A 101 14.30 13.96 14.65
C GLY A 101 13.01 14.14 13.84
N LYS A 102 12.33 15.31 13.95
CA LYS A 102 11.10 15.60 13.19
C LYS A 102 11.40 16.11 11.79
N PHE A 103 10.59 15.69 10.81
CA PHE A 103 10.71 16.17 9.43
C PHE A 103 10.30 17.64 9.32
N HIS A 104 11.10 18.43 8.60
CA HIS A 104 10.85 19.86 8.39
C HIS A 104 11.25 20.30 6.99
N CYS A 105 10.71 21.44 6.58
CA CYS A 105 11.14 22.12 5.37
C CYS A 105 12.51 22.78 5.60
N PRO A 106 13.51 22.54 4.75
CA PRO A 106 14.87 23.06 4.95
C PRO A 106 14.99 24.59 4.80
N VAL A 107 14.01 25.24 4.17
CA VAL A 107 14.04 26.69 3.91
C VAL A 107 13.23 27.46 4.94
N THR A 108 12.01 27.00 5.24
CA THR A 108 11.10 27.68 6.18
C THR A 108 11.23 27.18 7.62
N PHE A 109 12.00 26.11 7.84
CA PHE A 109 12.16 25.41 9.12
C PHE A 109 10.86 24.92 9.77
N ARG A 110 9.75 24.98 9.02
CA ARG A 110 8.43 24.54 9.48
C ARG A 110 8.39 23.02 9.51
N ILE A 111 7.93 22.48 10.64
CA ILE A 111 7.75 21.04 10.85
C ILE A 111 6.58 20.55 9.99
N PHE A 112 6.77 19.41 9.32
CA PHE A 112 5.72 18.76 8.54
C PHE A 112 4.74 18.03 9.45
N ASN A 113 3.45 18.22 9.20
CA ASN A 113 2.34 17.60 9.91
C ASN A 113 1.40 16.90 8.91
N GLU A 114 0.39 16.21 9.41
CA GLU A 114 -0.62 15.55 8.57
C GLU A 114 -1.47 16.51 7.73
N ASN A 115 -1.43 17.82 8.00
CA ASN A 115 -2.17 18.82 7.25
C ASN A 115 -1.26 19.79 6.48
N THR A 116 0.06 19.61 6.51
CA THR A 116 0.96 20.46 5.73
C THR A 116 0.90 20.08 4.26
N HIS A 117 0.88 21.08 3.38
CA HIS A 117 1.04 20.85 1.95
C HIS A 117 2.52 20.66 1.64
N ILE A 118 2.87 19.46 1.18
CA ILE A 118 4.25 19.01 0.95
C ILE A 118 4.44 18.77 -0.54
N VAL A 119 5.52 19.32 -1.08
CA VAL A 119 5.92 19.17 -2.48
C VAL A 119 7.38 18.73 -2.57
N ALA A 120 7.72 18.01 -3.63
CA ALA A 120 9.08 17.64 -3.94
C ALA A 120 9.42 18.09 -5.36
N VAL A 121 10.70 18.41 -5.59
CA VAL A 121 11.22 18.70 -6.92
C VAL A 121 11.71 17.39 -7.54
N ARG A 122 11.28 17.07 -8.77
CA ARG A 122 11.62 15.80 -9.44
C ARG A 122 13.10 15.65 -9.75
N SER A 123 13.77 16.73 -10.16
CA SER A 123 15.18 16.70 -10.57
C SER A 123 16.09 16.35 -9.40
N THR A 124 15.90 17.02 -8.26
CA THR A 124 16.78 16.88 -7.08
C THR A 124 16.24 15.93 -6.03
N GLY A 125 14.93 15.67 -6.03
CA GLY A 125 14.27 14.87 -5.00
C GLY A 125 14.06 15.62 -3.67
N ASN A 126 14.43 16.90 -3.58
CA ASN A 126 14.33 17.66 -2.34
C ASN A 126 12.88 17.99 -1.99
N VAL A 127 12.54 17.83 -0.70
CA VAL A 127 11.18 18.01 -0.19
C VAL A 127 11.03 19.35 0.53
N TYR A 128 10.01 20.11 0.12
CA TYR A 128 9.71 21.44 0.62
C TYR A 128 8.24 21.57 1.05
N SER A 129 7.98 22.57 1.89
CA SER A 129 6.62 23.08 2.08
C SER A 129 6.18 23.83 0.83
N TYR A 130 4.94 23.62 0.38
CA TYR A 130 4.38 24.35 -0.77
C TYR A 130 4.44 25.86 -0.59
N GLU A 131 4.24 26.36 0.63
CA GLU A 131 4.36 27.78 0.98
C GLU A 131 5.73 28.38 0.59
N ALA A 132 6.82 27.60 0.73
CA ALA A 132 8.17 28.02 0.36
C ALA A 132 8.31 28.14 -1.15
N VAL A 133 7.92 27.08 -1.87
CA VAL A 133 7.99 27.03 -3.34
C VAL A 133 7.07 28.08 -3.97
N GLU A 134 5.89 28.30 -3.39
CA GLU A 134 4.96 29.31 -3.86
C GLU A 134 5.55 30.73 -3.79
N ARG A 135 6.17 31.08 -2.65
CA ARG A 135 6.73 32.42 -2.46
C ARG A 135 8.02 32.63 -3.23
N LEU A 136 8.95 31.68 -3.16
CA LEU A 136 10.31 31.86 -3.65
C LEU A 136 10.48 31.45 -5.11
N ASN A 137 9.68 30.50 -5.61
CA ASN A 137 9.82 30.02 -6.99
C ASN A 137 8.66 30.50 -7.87
N ILE A 138 7.41 30.20 -7.48
CA ILE A 138 6.25 30.47 -8.33
C ILE A 138 6.00 31.98 -8.47
N LYS A 139 5.93 32.72 -7.36
CA LYS A 139 5.66 34.17 -7.38
C LYS A 139 6.83 34.99 -7.92
N ALA A 140 8.06 34.58 -7.63
CA ALA A 140 9.26 35.26 -8.11
C ALA A 140 9.66 34.83 -9.54
N ASN A 141 8.95 33.87 -10.15
CA ASN A 141 9.30 33.23 -11.42
C ASN A 141 10.75 32.69 -11.45
N PHE A 142 11.21 32.16 -10.31
CA PHE A 142 12.56 31.64 -10.11
C PHE A 142 12.54 30.11 -10.06
N TRP A 143 12.76 29.48 -11.21
CA TRP A 143 12.63 28.03 -11.38
C TRP A 143 13.96 27.29 -11.17
N ARG A 144 14.52 27.45 -9.98
CA ARG A 144 15.72 26.74 -9.52
C ARG A 144 15.53 26.18 -8.13
N ASP A 145 16.16 25.05 -7.86
CA ASP A 145 16.04 24.41 -6.56
C ASP A 145 16.61 25.30 -5.45
N LEU A 146 15.91 25.38 -4.32
CA LEU A 146 16.20 26.30 -3.22
C LEU A 146 17.46 25.91 -2.41
N LEU A 147 17.95 24.68 -2.59
CA LEU A 147 19.15 24.19 -1.90
C LEU A 147 20.37 24.08 -2.83
N ASN A 148 20.18 23.63 -4.08
CA ASN A 148 21.28 23.26 -4.98
C ASN A 148 21.36 24.15 -6.23
N ASP A 149 20.44 25.11 -6.42
CA ASP A 149 20.35 25.99 -7.60
C ASP A 149 20.15 25.27 -8.96
N GLU A 150 19.81 23.98 -8.94
CA GLU A 150 19.52 23.19 -10.14
C GLU A 150 18.23 23.70 -10.83
N PRO A 151 18.25 23.95 -12.15
CA PRO A 151 17.06 24.40 -12.86
C PRO A 151 16.02 23.28 -12.92
N PHE A 152 14.75 23.63 -12.72
CA PHE A 152 13.64 22.69 -12.86
C PHE A 152 12.45 23.36 -13.55
N THR A 153 11.48 22.57 -14.00
CA THR A 153 10.26 23.11 -14.62
C THR A 153 9.04 22.96 -13.72
N ARG A 154 7.99 23.75 -13.94
CA ARG A 154 6.74 23.62 -13.18
C ARG A 154 6.14 22.20 -13.21
N LYS A 155 6.37 21.44 -14.29
CA LYS A 155 5.91 20.05 -14.44
C LYS A 155 6.68 19.06 -13.56
N GLU A 156 7.86 19.43 -13.11
CA GLU A 156 8.71 18.63 -12.23
C GLU A 156 8.37 18.83 -10.75
N LEU A 157 7.41 19.71 -10.43
CA LEU A 157 6.92 19.85 -9.07
C LEU A 157 5.91 18.74 -8.76
N ILE A 158 6.28 17.86 -7.85
CA ILE A 158 5.48 16.69 -7.44
C ILE A 158 4.79 17.02 -6.13
N THR A 159 3.46 16.98 -6.12
CA THR A 159 2.68 17.12 -4.89
C THR A 159 2.63 15.79 -4.14
N ILE A 160 3.35 15.71 -3.03
CA ILE A 160 3.31 14.56 -2.14
C ILE A 160 1.98 14.58 -1.39
N GLN A 161 1.75 15.67 -0.65
CA GLN A 161 0.63 15.79 0.26
C GLN A 161 -0.07 17.13 0.02
N ASP A 162 -1.38 17.06 -0.16
CA ASP A 162 -2.24 18.22 -0.25
C ASP A 162 -3.38 18.05 0.77
N PRO A 163 -3.61 19.01 1.68
CA PRO A 163 -4.73 18.97 2.62
C PRO A 163 -6.10 19.07 1.94
N THR A 164 -6.19 19.58 0.71
CA THR A 164 -7.46 19.74 -0.02
C THR A 164 -7.87 18.46 -0.76
N SER A 165 -6.90 17.67 -1.26
CA SER A 165 -7.16 16.41 -1.97
C SER A 165 -6.92 15.19 -1.06
N LEU A 166 -7.96 14.76 -0.36
CA LEU A 166 -7.86 13.68 0.64
C LEU A 166 -7.97 12.27 0.05
N GLU A 167 -8.49 12.12 -1.16
CA GLU A 167 -8.84 10.82 -1.77
C GLU A 167 -7.61 9.96 -2.12
N LYS A 168 -6.48 10.61 -2.39
CA LYS A 168 -5.23 9.97 -2.85
C LYS A 168 -4.64 8.96 -1.86
N PHE A 169 -4.89 9.15 -0.56
CA PHE A 169 -4.32 8.33 0.53
C PHE A 169 -5.35 7.43 1.21
N ASN A 170 -6.49 7.19 0.55
CA ASN A 170 -7.48 6.25 1.07
C ASN A 170 -6.98 4.81 0.87
N LEU A 171 -6.64 4.12 1.96
CA LEU A 171 -6.19 2.73 1.93
C LEU A 171 -7.14 1.80 1.16
N GLN A 172 -8.44 2.07 1.18
CA GLN A 172 -9.43 1.24 0.51
C GLN A 172 -9.36 1.33 -1.03
N SER A 173 -8.84 2.43 -1.58
CA SER A 173 -8.72 2.60 -3.03
C SER A 173 -7.48 1.92 -3.61
N PHE A 174 -6.55 1.47 -2.77
CA PHE A 174 -5.27 0.93 -3.21
C PHE A 174 -5.45 -0.36 -4.02
N TYR A 175 -4.90 -0.35 -5.22
CA TYR A 175 -5.04 -1.43 -6.19
C TYR A 175 -4.53 -2.77 -5.65
N HIS A 176 -3.37 -2.78 -4.98
CA HIS A 176 -2.79 -4.00 -4.41
C HIS A 176 -3.65 -4.61 -3.30
N LEU A 177 -4.34 -3.79 -2.49
CA LEU A 177 -5.28 -4.27 -1.46
C LEU A 177 -6.54 -4.84 -2.09
N ARG A 178 -7.12 -4.16 -3.08
CA ARG A 178 -8.34 -4.62 -3.77
C ARG A 178 -8.11 -5.94 -4.51
N LYS A 179 -6.94 -6.11 -5.13
CA LYS A 179 -6.57 -7.33 -5.86
C LYS A 179 -5.84 -8.37 -5.01
N LYS A 180 -5.61 -8.08 -3.72
CA LYS A 180 -4.85 -8.93 -2.78
C LYS A 180 -3.48 -9.37 -3.35
N LEU A 181 -2.81 -8.45 -4.04
CA LEU A 181 -1.48 -8.69 -4.59
C LEU A 181 -0.47 -8.62 -3.47
N LYS A 182 0.21 -9.73 -3.22
CA LYS A 182 1.30 -9.81 -2.26
C LYS A 182 2.57 -10.22 -2.98
N VAL A 183 3.63 -9.46 -2.75
CA VAL A 183 4.97 -9.97 -3.01
C VAL A 183 5.23 -10.99 -1.91
N VAL A 184 5.43 -12.21 -2.34
CA VAL A 184 5.78 -13.36 -1.54
C VAL A 184 7.24 -13.57 -1.89
N ASP A 185 8.11 -13.69 -0.89
CA ASP A 185 9.53 -13.93 -1.14
C ASP A 185 9.70 -15.27 -1.86
N GLU A 186 10.76 -15.38 -2.68
CA GLU A 186 11.01 -16.60 -3.46
C GLU A 186 11.10 -17.83 -2.55
N GLU A 187 11.67 -17.68 -1.35
CA GLU A 187 11.71 -18.70 -0.30
C GLU A 187 10.30 -19.13 0.17
N GLU A 188 9.36 -18.20 0.31
CA GLU A 188 7.97 -18.53 0.66
C GLU A 188 7.23 -19.18 -0.51
N GLU A 189 7.56 -18.84 -1.75
CA GLU A 189 7.02 -19.53 -2.93
C GLU A 189 7.60 -20.95 -3.09
N GLU A 190 8.87 -21.15 -2.76
CA GLU A 190 9.50 -22.46 -2.69
C GLU A 190 8.93 -23.30 -1.55
N ALA A 191 8.80 -22.72 -0.36
CA ALA A 191 8.16 -23.39 0.76
C ALA A 191 6.72 -23.77 0.40
N LYS A 192 5.96 -22.95 -0.33
CA LYS A 192 4.61 -23.34 -0.82
C LYS A 192 4.61 -24.54 -1.76
N LYS A 193 5.70 -24.83 -2.46
CA LYS A 193 5.82 -26.04 -3.30
C LYS A 193 6.02 -27.28 -2.44
N ASP A 194 6.60 -27.14 -1.25
CA ASP A 194 6.70 -28.24 -0.30
C ASP A 194 5.31 -28.63 0.21
N SER A 195 5.01 -29.93 0.09
CA SER A 195 3.77 -30.53 0.60
C SER A 195 3.57 -30.29 2.10
N ARG A 196 4.68 -30.07 2.83
CA ARG A 196 4.71 -29.84 4.29
C ARG A 196 4.31 -28.42 4.70
N TYR A 197 4.38 -27.42 3.82
CA TYR A 197 4.17 -26.01 4.20
C TYR A 197 2.76 -25.69 4.71
N HIS A 198 1.75 -26.42 4.23
CA HIS A 198 0.37 -26.22 4.66
C HIS A 198 0.02 -26.98 5.95
N LEU A 199 0.92 -27.84 6.46
CA LEU A 199 0.72 -28.64 7.66
C LEU A 199 1.07 -27.81 8.91
N ARG A 200 0.07 -27.36 9.66
CA ARG A 200 0.26 -26.61 10.92
C ARG A 200 0.74 -27.47 12.09
N HIS A 201 0.30 -28.72 12.15
CA HIS A 201 0.69 -29.68 13.17
C HIS A 201 0.83 -31.06 12.51
N VAL A 202 1.91 -31.75 12.85
CA VAL A 202 2.20 -33.10 12.37
C VAL A 202 2.48 -33.96 13.62
N ASN A 203 1.78 -35.08 13.78
CA ASN A 203 2.10 -36.05 14.82
C ASN A 203 3.42 -36.79 14.46
N SER A 204 4.08 -37.41 15.45
CA SER A 204 5.36 -38.08 15.21
C SER A 204 5.25 -39.20 14.16
N GLU A 205 4.12 -39.91 14.15
CA GLU A 205 3.82 -40.98 13.19
C GLU A 205 3.69 -40.46 11.76
N ALA A 206 2.93 -39.38 11.51
CA ALA A 206 2.85 -38.81 10.17
C ALA A 206 4.16 -38.17 9.73
N ALA A 207 4.96 -37.62 10.66
CA ALA A 207 6.29 -37.11 10.34
C ALA A 207 7.23 -38.25 9.87
N SER A 208 7.17 -39.41 10.53
CA SER A 208 7.92 -40.60 10.12
C SER A 208 7.47 -41.11 8.74
N ALA A 209 6.16 -41.22 8.54
CA ALA A 209 5.58 -41.67 7.26
C ALA A 209 5.93 -40.72 6.10
N LEU A 210 5.91 -39.40 6.34
CA LEU A 210 6.31 -38.40 5.34
C LEU A 210 7.80 -38.51 4.99
N ASN A 211 8.68 -38.74 5.98
CA ASN A 211 10.10 -38.94 5.73
C ASN A 211 10.38 -40.22 4.92
N GLU A 212 9.67 -41.31 5.20
CA GLU A 212 9.77 -42.56 4.43
C GLU A 212 9.27 -42.38 2.99
N LEU A 213 8.16 -41.66 2.80
CA LEU A 213 7.64 -41.30 1.48
C LEU A 213 8.68 -40.52 0.67
N ASP A 214 9.31 -39.51 1.28
CA ASP A 214 10.34 -38.70 0.63
C ASP A 214 11.57 -39.56 0.24
N ALA A 215 11.94 -40.54 1.07
CA ALA A 215 13.06 -41.45 0.80
C ALA A 215 12.75 -42.50 -0.29
N THR A 216 11.50 -42.94 -0.39
CA THR A 216 11.07 -44.03 -1.29
C THR A 216 10.47 -43.55 -2.60
N TYR A 217 10.12 -42.27 -2.71
CA TYR A 217 9.47 -41.69 -3.88
C TYR A 217 10.36 -41.77 -5.13
N LYS A 218 9.86 -42.44 -6.17
CA LYS A 218 10.43 -42.41 -7.52
C LYS A 218 9.44 -41.74 -8.47
N ALA A 219 9.86 -40.64 -9.07
CA ALA A 219 9.03 -39.93 -10.05
C ALA A 219 8.74 -40.85 -11.26
N PRO A 220 7.50 -40.92 -11.74
CA PRO A 220 7.18 -41.71 -12.93
C PRO A 220 7.87 -41.12 -14.15
N VAL A 221 8.55 -41.97 -14.92
CA VAL A 221 9.18 -41.59 -16.19
C VAL A 221 8.08 -41.19 -17.17
N ARG A 222 8.08 -39.93 -17.61
CA ARG A 222 7.20 -39.49 -18.70
C ARG A 222 7.67 -40.18 -19.98
N LEU A 223 6.93 -41.21 -20.41
CA LEU A 223 7.06 -41.75 -21.75
C LEU A 223 6.51 -40.71 -22.73
N GLU A 224 7.40 -39.97 -23.38
CA GLU A 224 7.03 -39.17 -24.55
C GLU A 224 6.53 -40.13 -25.63
N ILE A 225 5.22 -40.22 -25.77
CA ILE A 225 4.59 -40.93 -26.88
C ILE A 225 4.85 -40.08 -28.12
N ILE A 226 5.94 -40.39 -28.82
CA ILE A 226 6.18 -39.93 -30.19
C ILE A 226 5.09 -40.58 -31.05
N ILE A 227 3.98 -39.87 -31.24
CA ILE A 227 3.00 -40.21 -32.27
C ILE A 227 3.65 -39.88 -33.60
N ALA A 228 4.35 -40.85 -34.18
CA ALA A 228 4.72 -40.84 -35.58
C ALA A 228 3.42 -40.98 -36.39
N VAL A 229 2.91 -39.85 -36.88
CA VAL A 229 1.84 -39.81 -37.87
C VAL A 229 2.45 -40.28 -39.20
N ILE A 230 1.99 -41.45 -39.66
CA ILE A 230 2.15 -41.96 -41.03
C ILE A 230 1.03 -41.37 -41.88
#